data_AF-A0A952MXV2-F1
#
_entry.id   AF-A0A952MXV2-F1
#
_cell.length_a   1.000
_cell.length_b   1.000
_cell.length_c   1.000
_cell.angle_alpha   90.00
_cell.angle_beta   90.00
_cell.angle_gamma   90.00
#
_symmetry.space_group_name_H-M   'P 1'
#
loop_
_entity.id
_entity.type
_entity.pdbx_description
1 polymer ?
#
loop_
_entity_poly.entity_id
_entity_poly.type
_entity_poly.pdbx_seq_one_letter_code
_entity_poly.pdbx_strand_id
1 'polypeptide(L)'
;MVNVLIQLYVAEEKIALLPISYDSLNRLMPYFREHIFTQVGIQDSVFRKSMEYYMAHPKRLEYIYTAVVDSLSLQEQVVPNEYSQYAPPK
;
A
#
# COMPACT_ATOMS: atom_id res chain seq x y z
N MET A 1 5.97 -9.08 5.27
CA MET A 1 6.39 -8.13 4.21
C MET A 1 5.21 -7.71 3.34
N VAL A 2 4.54 -8.64 2.67
CA VAL A 2 3.39 -8.40 1.78
C VAL A 2 2.37 -7.39 2.36
N ASN A 3 1.86 -7.63 3.59
CA ASN A 3 0.88 -6.74 4.23
C ASN A 3 1.35 -5.27 4.35
N VAL A 4 2.63 -5.04 4.65
CA VAL A 4 3.18 -3.67 4.77
C VAL A 4 3.17 -2.98 3.40
N LEU A 5 3.56 -3.70 2.34
CA LEU A 5 3.56 -3.16 0.99
C LEU A 5 2.14 -2.84 0.51
N ILE A 6 1.19 -3.73 0.78
CA ILE A 6 -0.24 -3.49 0.47
C ILE A 6 -0.71 -2.18 1.15
N GLN A 7 -0.49 -2.05 2.46
CA GLN A 7 -0.90 -0.86 3.21
C GLN A 7 -0.20 0.41 2.70
N LEU A 8 1.08 0.31 2.31
CA LEU A 8 1.83 1.43 1.74
C LEU A 8 1.24 1.85 0.40
N TYR A 9 0.98 0.92 -0.53
CA TYR A 9 0.40 1.23 -1.83
C TYR A 9 -1.01 1.83 -1.71
N VAL A 10 -1.87 1.25 -0.88
CA VAL A 10 -3.21 1.78 -0.64
C VAL A 10 -3.16 3.18 -0.03
N ALA A 11 -2.23 3.44 0.88
CA ALA A 11 -2.05 4.77 1.45
C ALA A 11 -1.51 5.77 0.42
N GLU A 12 -0.52 5.39 -0.38
CA GLU A 12 0.03 6.22 -1.46
C GLU A 12 -1.05 6.62 -2.47
N GLU A 13 -1.92 5.68 -2.87
CA GLU A 13 -3.05 5.96 -3.76
C GLU A 13 -4.04 6.94 -3.12
N LYS A 14 -4.46 6.70 -1.86
CA LYS A 14 -5.35 7.60 -1.13
C LYS A 14 -4.79 9.01 -1.00
N ILE A 15 -3.49 9.12 -0.76
CA ILE A 15 -2.78 10.38 -0.63
C ILE A 15 -2.68 11.08 -2.00
N ALA A 16 -2.42 10.32 -3.07
CA ALA A 16 -2.36 10.85 -4.45
C ALA A 16 -3.70 11.39 -4.95
N LEU A 17 -4.83 10.90 -4.42
CA LEU A 17 -6.17 11.42 -4.72
C LEU A 17 -6.49 12.74 -4.01
N LEU A 18 -5.65 13.19 -3.06
CA LEU A 18 -5.88 14.46 -2.36
C LEU A 18 -5.59 15.64 -3.28
N PRO A 19 -6.45 16.69 -3.30
CA PRO A 19 -6.25 17.88 -4.12
C PRO A 19 -5.23 18.84 -3.47
N ILE A 20 -3.99 18.37 -3.27
CA ILE A 20 -2.90 19.13 -2.65
C ILE A 20 -1.69 19.22 -3.60
N SER A 21 -0.84 20.23 -3.39
CA SER A 21 0.38 20.37 -4.20
C SER A 21 1.36 19.23 -3.93
N TYR A 22 2.16 18.89 -4.95
CA TYR A 22 3.20 17.86 -4.85
C TYR A 22 4.18 18.10 -3.69
N ASP A 23 4.57 19.36 -3.45
CA ASP A 23 5.45 19.71 -2.34
C ASP A 23 4.81 19.44 -0.97
N SER A 24 3.49 19.66 -0.86
CA SER A 24 2.73 19.36 0.36
C SER A 24 2.61 17.85 0.55
N LEU A 25 2.38 17.11 -0.54
CA LEU A 25 2.36 15.65 -0.58
C LEU A 25 3.66 15.05 -0.01
N ASN A 26 4.80 15.53 -0.49
CA ASN A 26 6.13 15.06 -0.08
C ASN A 26 6.41 15.31 1.40
N ARG A 27 5.90 16.41 1.96
CA ARG A 27 6.01 16.69 3.40
C ARG A 27 5.12 15.78 4.24
N LEU A 28 4.00 15.33 3.69
CA LEU A 28 3.01 14.53 4.39
C LEU A 28 3.35 13.03 4.37
N MET A 29 3.99 12.56 3.31
CA MET A 29 4.31 11.14 3.08
C MET A 29 5.08 10.45 4.23
N PRO A 30 6.08 11.08 4.90
CA PRO A 30 6.78 10.45 6.01
C PRO A 30 5.87 10.10 7.20
N TYR A 31 4.91 10.97 7.51
CA TYR A 31 3.97 10.76 8.62
C TYR A 31 3.02 9.59 8.36
N PHE A 32 2.55 9.44 7.11
CA PHE A 32 1.75 8.29 6.72
C PHE A 32 2.54 6.99 6.80
N ARG A 33 3.78 7.00 6.31
CA ARG A 33 4.67 5.84 6.37
C ARG A 33 4.91 5.40 7.83
N GLU A 34 5.20 6.34 8.72
CA GLU A 34 5.36 6.07 10.16
C GLU A 34 4.08 5.50 10.78
N HIS A 35 2.93 6.07 10.44
CA HIS A 35 1.63 5.57 10.90
C HIS A 35 1.39 4.12 10.47
N ILE A 36 1.62 3.80 9.19
CA ILE A 36 1.46 2.45 8.64
C ILE A 36 2.41 1.46 9.33
N PHE A 37 3.66 1.85 9.54
CA PHE A 37 4.64 1.00 10.21
C PHE A 37 4.22 0.71 11.65
N THR A 38 3.67 1.70 12.35
CA THR A 38 3.08 1.52 13.67
C THR A 38 1.88 0.58 13.64
N GLN A 39 0.95 0.76 12.69
CA GLN A 39 -0.24 -0.09 12.55
C GLN A 39 0.10 -1.55 12.26
N VAL A 40 1.11 -1.80 11.42
CA VAL A 40 1.53 -3.17 11.07
C VAL A 40 2.54 -3.73 12.09
N GLY A 41 2.98 -2.94 13.08
CA GLY A 41 3.88 -3.37 14.14
C GLY A 41 5.31 -3.62 13.68
N ILE A 42 5.78 -2.89 12.67
CA ILE A 42 7.13 -3.01 12.13
C ILE A 42 7.94 -1.73 12.33
N GLN A 43 9.24 -1.87 12.55
CA GLN A 43 10.15 -0.72 12.59
C GLN A 43 10.66 -0.40 11.17
N ASP A 44 10.86 0.88 10.87
CA ASP A 44 11.43 1.34 9.58
C ASP A 44 12.76 0.64 9.26
N SER A 45 13.62 0.47 10.25
CA SER A 45 14.91 -0.22 10.09
C SER A 45 14.76 -1.68 9.64
N VAL A 46 13.71 -2.37 10.10
CA VAL A 46 13.40 -3.75 9.71
C VAL A 46 12.86 -3.78 8.28
N PHE A 47 11.99 -2.83 7.92
CA PHE A 47 11.52 -2.66 6.55
C PHE A 47 12.68 -2.47 5.58
N ARG A 48 13.56 -1.50 5.85
CA ARG A 48 14.71 -1.18 5.00
C ARG A 48 15.63 -2.39 4.82
N LYS A 49 16.02 -3.06 5.90
CA LYS A 49 16.85 -4.28 5.84
C LYS A 49 16.19 -5.40 5.04
N SER A 50 14.87 -5.55 5.18
CA SER A 50 14.12 -6.56 4.42
C SER A 50 14.14 -6.23 2.94
N MET A 51 13.88 -4.97 2.56
CA MET A 51 13.94 -4.52 1.18
C MET A 51 15.33 -4.68 0.57
N GLU A 52 16.39 -4.28 1.29
CA GLU A 52 17.78 -4.51 0.86
C GLU A 52 18.06 -5.99 0.58
N TYR A 53 17.61 -6.88 1.48
CA TYR A 53 17.73 -8.32 1.29
C TYR A 53 16.99 -8.80 0.04
N TYR A 54 15.73 -8.38 -0.17
CA TYR A 54 14.95 -8.82 -1.33
C TYR A 54 15.46 -8.25 -2.66
N MET A 55 16.00 -7.04 -2.68
CA MET A 55 16.67 -6.49 -3.86
C MET A 55 17.86 -7.34 -4.31
N ALA A 56 18.61 -7.91 -3.37
CA ALA A 56 19.68 -8.87 -3.67
C ALA A 56 19.17 -10.27 -4.08
N HIS A 57 17.87 -10.56 -3.89
CA HIS A 57 17.24 -11.85 -4.17
C HIS A 57 16.00 -11.68 -5.06
N PRO A 58 16.17 -11.39 -6.37
CA PRO A 58 15.09 -10.98 -7.26
C PRO A 58 13.92 -11.97 -7.33
N LYS A 59 14.19 -13.29 -7.31
CA LYS A 59 13.13 -14.32 -7.29
C LYS A 59 12.22 -14.25 -6.05
N ARG A 60 12.78 -13.88 -4.89
CA ARG A 60 12.00 -13.72 -3.65
C ARG A 60 11.21 -12.42 -3.67
N LEU A 61 11.80 -11.37 -4.24
CA LEU A 61 11.13 -10.09 -4.43
C LEU A 61 9.94 -10.23 -5.39
N GLU A 62 10.12 -10.95 -6.50
CA GLU A 62 9.07 -11.29 -7.45
C GLU A 62 7.90 -11.98 -6.75
N TYR A 63 8.16 -13.04 -5.96
CA TYR A 63 7.11 -13.72 -5.20
C TYR A 63 6.33 -12.79 -4.25
N ILE A 64 7.04 -11.87 -3.59
CA ILE A 64 6.40 -10.87 -2.72
C ILE A 64 5.50 -9.94 -3.54
N TYR A 65 5.98 -9.43 -4.68
CA TYR A 65 5.19 -8.56 -5.53
C TYR A 65 4.00 -9.27 -6.17
N THR A 66 4.15 -10.52 -6.62
CA THR A 66 3.03 -11.33 -7.09
C THR A 66 1.96 -11.45 -6.01
N ALA A 67 2.33 -11.80 -4.78
CA ALA A 67 1.38 -11.90 -3.67
C ALA A 67 0.71 -10.55 -3.33
N VAL A 68 1.43 -9.42 -3.47
CA VAL A 68 0.86 -8.07 -3.29
C VAL A 68 -0.19 -7.79 -4.37
N VAL A 69 0.14 -8.02 -5.64
CA VAL A 69 -0.78 -7.80 -6.78
C VAL A 69 -2.02 -8.68 -6.63
N ASP A 70 -1.85 -9.97 -6.38
CA ASP A 70 -2.96 -10.90 -6.19
C ASP A 70 -3.89 -10.45 -5.05
N SER A 71 -3.32 -10.00 -3.93
CA SER A 71 -4.09 -9.51 -2.78
C SER A 71 -4.87 -8.23 -3.11
N LEU A 72 -4.24 -7.27 -3.80
CA LEU A 72 -4.89 -6.03 -4.21
C LEU A 72 -6.03 -6.31 -5.21
N SER A 73 -5.79 -7.17 -6.21
CA SER A 73 -6.83 -7.57 -7.17
C SER A 73 -8.01 -8.27 -6.49
N LEU A 74 -7.76 -9.09 -5.47
CA LEU A 74 -8.84 -9.68 -4.66
C LEU A 74 -9.61 -8.61 -3.87
N GLN A 75 -8.92 -7.63 -3.28
CA GLN A 75 -9.59 -6.52 -2.58
C GLN A 75 -10.47 -5.73 -3.54
N GLU A 76 -9.99 -5.38 -4.72
CA GLU A 76 -10.76 -4.70 -5.77
C GLU A 76 -11.98 -5.49 -6.23
N GLN A 77 -11.92 -6.83 -6.24
CA GLN A 77 -13.04 -7.72 -6.60
C GLN A 77 -14.06 -7.91 -5.48
N VAL A 78 -13.69 -7.68 -4.22
CA VAL A 78 -14.62 -7.70 -3.08
C VAL A 78 -15.37 -6.36 -2.97
N VAL A 79 -14.69 -5.25 -3.27
CA VAL A 79 -15.26 -3.89 -3.27
C VAL A 79 -16.42 -3.60 -4.27
N PRO A 80 -16.67 -4.30 -5.40
CA PRO A 80 -17.75 -3.97 -6.34
C PRO A 80 -19.15 -4.26 -5.80
N ASN A 81 -19.28 -4.98 -4.69
CA ASN A 81 -20.58 -5.38 -4.15
C ASN A 81 -21.13 -4.43 -3.05
N GLU A 82 -20.29 -3.65 -2.38
CA GLU A 82 -20.76 -2.76 -1.29
C GLU A 82 -21.30 -1.42 -1.81
N TYR A 83 -20.94 -1.00 -3.03
CA TYR A 83 -21.45 0.23 -3.65
C TYR A 83 -22.63 0.01 -4.62
N SER A 84 -22.96 -1.25 -4.95
CA SER A 84 -24.14 -1.55 -5.76
C SER A 84 -25.47 -1.16 -5.09
N GLN A 85 -25.47 -0.99 -3.75
CA GLN A 85 -26.63 -0.48 -3.01
C GLN A 85 -26.81 1.05 -3.07
N TYR A 86 -25.83 1.79 -3.61
CA TYR A 86 -25.85 3.26 -3.71
C TYR A 86 -25.90 3.76 -5.17
N ALA A 87 -26.02 2.87 -6.14
CA ALA A 87 -26.18 3.28 -7.55
C ALA A 87 -27.56 3.92 -7.74
N PRO A 88 -27.66 5.17 -8.24
CA PRO A 88 -28.95 5.77 -8.52
C PRO A 88 -29.67 4.98 -9.64
N PRO A 89 -31.01 4.80 -9.53
CA PRO A 89 -31.77 4.09 -10.55
C PRO A 89 -31.66 4.80 -11.90
N LYS A 90 -31.52 4.00 -12.97
CA LYS A 90 -31.47 4.44 -14.37
C LYS A 90 -32.74 5.16 -14.81
#